data_AF-A0A832V8G9-F1
#
_entry.id   AF-A0A832V8G9-F1
#
_cell.length_a   1.000
_cell.length_b   1.000
_cell.length_c   1.000
_cell.angle_alpha   90.00
_cell.angle_beta   90.00
_cell.angle_gamma   90.00
#
_symmetry.space_group_name_H-M   'P 1'
#
loop_
_entity.id
_entity.type
_entity.pdbx_description
1 polymer ?
#
loop_
_entity_poly.entity_id
_entity_poly.type
_entity_poly.pdbx_seq_one_letter_code
_entity_poly.pdbx_strand_id
1 'polypeptide(L)'
;MVGWKFLRRGQIDHKAKARKAYNKKLYRKAEPHLRKLLTNDEDDMWALDVLARLLMNTGRHEESISYWKRYESAGGESVRANLHIAKCLRATGGLVESLKVLESLVLHDHHGEEIWEELQRTISATDDAALLEGLCTRLEEAKVADPAFEMLRLRLDILRDDTVAVTKRITSILTGAESGVMEPGVHFVLSPKWRLKIADILIVGDLPVHALMVIKPLDSEDPRRTKLEITAHRLLGEHDMAEELVESTSDIQSGDHGVLLAAIRLVWDIGDMEAVIEFCDALLSKIPEEPIASRFRLQA
;
A
#
# COMPACT_ATOMS: atom_id res chain seq x y z
N MET A 1 67.48 2.49 -23.33
CA MET A 1 66.54 1.70 -22.53
C MET A 1 65.45 2.65 -22.00
N VAL A 2 64.29 2.69 -22.67
CA VAL A 2 63.16 3.53 -22.25
C VAL A 2 62.21 2.64 -21.45
N GLY A 3 62.21 2.80 -20.13
CA GLY A 3 61.37 2.02 -19.23
C GLY A 3 59.91 2.46 -19.32
N TRP A 4 59.07 1.64 -19.94
CA TRP A 4 57.62 1.79 -19.91
C TRP A 4 57.10 1.48 -18.50
N LYS A 5 56.85 2.52 -17.71
CA LYS A 5 56.06 2.41 -16.48
C LYS A 5 54.59 2.28 -16.86
N PHE A 6 54.08 1.06 -16.94
CA PHE A 6 52.65 0.82 -16.91
C PHE A 6 52.10 1.36 -15.58
N LEU A 7 51.45 2.51 -15.64
CA LEU A 7 50.55 3.00 -14.60
C LEU A 7 49.45 1.93 -14.43
N ARG A 8 49.55 1.10 -13.38
CA ARG A 8 48.38 0.41 -12.82
C ARG A 8 47.44 1.52 -12.35
N ARG A 9 46.52 1.96 -13.23
CA ARG A 9 45.32 2.70 -12.81
C ARG A 9 44.73 1.90 -11.66
N GLY A 10 44.66 2.50 -10.47
CA GLY A 10 44.16 1.84 -9.26
C GLY A 10 42.86 1.12 -9.58
N GLN A 11 42.76 -0.13 -9.11
CA GLN A 11 41.60 -0.98 -9.33
C GLN A 11 40.33 -0.19 -8.97
N ILE A 12 39.40 -0.08 -9.91
CA ILE A 12 38.17 0.66 -9.69
C ILE A 12 37.39 -0.07 -8.61
N ASP A 13 37.12 0.59 -7.49
CA ASP A 13 36.20 0.09 -6.49
C ASP A 13 34.75 0.24 -7.00
N HIS A 14 34.28 -0.81 -7.67
CA HIS A 14 32.92 -0.87 -8.21
C HIS A 14 31.86 -0.82 -7.10
N LYS A 15 32.13 -1.42 -5.93
CA LYS A 15 31.18 -1.47 -4.80
C LYS A 15 30.97 -0.08 -4.20
N ALA A 16 32.03 0.67 -3.93
CA ALA A 16 31.90 2.04 -3.42
C ALA A 16 31.24 2.98 -4.42
N LYS A 17 31.58 2.89 -5.72
CA LYS A 17 30.96 3.72 -6.76
C LYS A 17 29.47 3.41 -6.93
N ALA A 18 29.10 2.12 -6.98
CA ALA A 18 27.71 1.68 -7.06
C ALA A 18 26.91 2.20 -5.85
N ARG A 19 27.41 2.00 -4.62
CA ARG A 19 26.75 2.45 -3.38
C ARG A 19 26.52 3.96 -3.38
N LYS A 20 27.56 4.74 -3.71
CA LYS A 20 27.47 6.21 -3.76
C LYS A 20 26.46 6.69 -4.79
N ALA A 21 26.44 6.08 -5.98
CA ALA A 21 25.49 6.44 -7.03
C ALA A 21 24.05 6.04 -6.67
N TYR A 22 23.85 4.83 -6.15
CA TYR A 22 22.55 4.32 -5.73
C TYR A 22 21.92 5.18 -4.62
N ASN A 23 22.67 5.52 -3.58
CA ASN A 23 22.19 6.36 -2.47
C ASN A 23 21.79 7.78 -2.94
N LYS A 24 22.37 8.26 -4.04
CA LYS A 24 21.99 9.52 -4.69
C LYS A 24 20.86 9.37 -5.72
N LYS A 25 20.22 8.20 -5.80
CA LYS A 25 19.22 7.84 -6.82
C LYS A 25 19.71 8.01 -8.27
N LEU A 26 21.03 7.98 -8.48
CA LEU A 26 21.66 8.06 -9.81
C LEU A 26 21.74 6.65 -10.42
N TYR A 27 20.59 6.01 -10.63
CA TYR A 27 20.50 4.60 -11.02
C TYR A 27 21.26 4.27 -12.29
N ARG A 28 21.19 5.13 -13.32
CA ARG A 28 21.96 4.98 -14.57
C ARG A 28 23.48 4.92 -14.36
N LYS A 29 23.99 5.56 -13.30
CA LYS A 29 25.42 5.51 -12.93
C LYS A 29 25.75 4.31 -12.03
N ALA A 30 24.82 3.85 -11.22
CA ALA A 30 25.03 2.72 -10.31
C ALA A 30 25.04 1.38 -11.04
N GLU A 31 24.10 1.19 -11.98
CA GLU A 31 23.86 -0.09 -12.65
C GLU A 31 25.10 -0.71 -13.33
N PRO A 32 25.92 0.03 -14.12
CA PRO A 32 27.10 -0.57 -14.75
C PRO A 32 28.12 -1.10 -13.74
N HIS A 33 28.22 -0.47 -12.57
CA HIS A 33 29.12 -0.95 -11.51
C HIS A 33 28.58 -2.22 -10.84
N LEU A 34 27.27 -2.30 -10.61
CA LEU A 34 26.61 -3.49 -10.06
C LEU A 34 26.72 -4.70 -11.00
N ARG A 35 26.43 -4.49 -12.29
CA ARG A 35 26.61 -5.54 -13.31
C ARG A 35 28.05 -6.01 -13.41
N LYS A 36 29.03 -5.11 -13.26
CA LYS A 36 30.44 -5.46 -13.28
C LYS A 36 30.85 -6.29 -12.05
N LEU A 37 30.29 -6.03 -10.87
CA LEU A 37 30.48 -6.90 -9.70
C LEU A 37 29.95 -8.31 -10.00
N LEU A 38 28.73 -8.41 -10.53
CA LEU A 38 28.11 -9.69 -10.90
C LEU A 38 28.80 -10.42 -12.07
N THR A 39 29.62 -9.72 -12.86
CA THR A 39 30.49 -10.36 -13.86
C THR A 39 31.73 -10.98 -13.22
N ASN A 40 32.21 -10.41 -12.10
CA ASN A 40 33.39 -10.90 -11.41
C ASN A 40 33.03 -12.00 -10.41
N ASP A 41 31.84 -11.93 -9.82
CA ASP A 41 31.27 -12.88 -8.88
C ASP A 41 29.75 -12.90 -9.08
N GLU A 42 29.25 -13.94 -9.73
CA GLU A 42 27.83 -14.04 -10.11
C GLU A 42 26.87 -14.15 -8.91
N ASP A 43 27.42 -14.53 -7.75
CA ASP A 43 26.70 -14.73 -6.49
C ASP A 43 27.05 -13.63 -5.47
N ASP A 44 27.62 -12.48 -5.89
CA ASP A 44 27.82 -11.32 -5.01
C ASP A 44 26.46 -10.83 -4.49
N MET A 45 26.13 -11.28 -3.29
CA MET A 45 24.87 -11.05 -2.59
C MET A 45 24.50 -9.58 -2.46
N TRP A 46 25.52 -8.72 -2.26
CA TRP A 46 25.29 -7.28 -2.16
C TRP A 46 24.94 -6.68 -3.52
N ALA A 47 25.62 -7.12 -4.58
CA ALA A 47 25.33 -6.66 -5.93
C ALA A 47 23.97 -7.17 -6.43
N LEU A 48 23.58 -8.41 -6.10
CA LEU A 48 22.26 -8.97 -6.41
C LEU A 48 21.14 -8.17 -5.74
N ASP A 49 21.19 -7.95 -4.42
CA ASP A 49 20.17 -7.17 -3.68
C ASP A 49 20.07 -5.73 -4.19
N VAL A 50 21.21 -5.04 -4.37
CA VAL A 50 21.19 -3.63 -4.78
C VAL A 50 20.74 -3.48 -6.24
N LEU A 51 21.13 -4.40 -7.14
CA LEU A 51 20.66 -4.37 -8.52
C LEU A 51 19.18 -4.68 -8.61
N ALA A 52 18.67 -5.69 -7.90
CA ALA A 52 17.25 -6.01 -7.88
C ALA A 52 16.41 -4.79 -7.41
N ARG A 53 16.78 -4.16 -6.29
CA ARG A 53 16.10 -2.94 -5.82
C ARG A 53 16.22 -1.76 -6.79
N LEU A 54 17.37 -1.60 -7.46
CA LEU A 54 17.53 -0.59 -8.51
C LEU A 54 16.52 -0.81 -9.64
N LEU A 55 16.38 -2.06 -10.10
CA LEU A 55 15.45 -2.43 -11.16
C LEU A 55 14.00 -2.12 -10.76
N MET A 56 13.60 -2.48 -9.54
CA MET A 56 12.29 -2.11 -8.98
C MET A 56 12.05 -0.59 -9.00
N ASN A 57 13.02 0.21 -8.55
CA ASN A 57 12.92 1.67 -8.51
C ASN A 57 12.88 2.33 -9.90
N THR A 58 13.21 1.58 -10.95
CA THR A 58 13.20 2.04 -12.35
C THR A 58 12.11 1.39 -13.19
N GLY A 59 11.16 0.68 -12.54
CA GLY A 59 10.02 0.04 -13.21
C GLY A 59 10.35 -1.26 -13.95
N ARG A 60 11.58 -1.78 -13.84
CA ARG A 60 12.03 -3.02 -14.49
C ARG A 60 11.76 -4.24 -13.63
N HIS A 61 10.48 -4.45 -13.31
CA HIS A 61 10.04 -5.42 -12.32
C HIS A 61 10.29 -6.87 -12.77
N GLU A 62 10.03 -7.22 -14.04
CA GLU A 62 10.26 -8.57 -14.57
C GLU A 62 11.73 -8.98 -14.46
N GLU A 63 12.64 -8.06 -14.80
CA GLU A 63 14.07 -8.30 -14.67
C GLU A 63 14.48 -8.44 -13.20
N SER A 64 13.91 -7.60 -12.32
CA SER A 64 14.17 -7.67 -10.88
C SER A 64 13.84 -9.03 -10.27
N ILE A 65 12.77 -9.70 -10.74
CA ILE A 65 12.37 -11.03 -10.25
C ILE A 65 13.51 -12.04 -10.44
N SER A 66 14.18 -12.01 -11.60
CA SER A 66 15.30 -12.92 -11.87
C SER A 66 16.47 -12.72 -10.90
N TYR A 67 16.77 -11.47 -10.53
CA TYR A 67 17.82 -11.16 -9.56
C TYR A 67 17.45 -11.51 -8.13
N TRP A 68 16.18 -11.38 -7.73
CA TRP A 68 15.72 -11.84 -6.42
C TRP A 68 15.76 -13.36 -6.27
N LYS A 69 15.38 -14.11 -7.31
CA LYS A 69 15.51 -15.58 -7.32
C LYS A 69 16.97 -16.02 -7.20
N ARG A 70 17.88 -15.31 -7.88
CA ARG A 70 19.34 -15.54 -7.75
C ARG A 70 19.85 -15.18 -6.36
N TYR A 71 19.42 -14.05 -5.80
CA TYR A 71 19.77 -13.63 -4.44
C TYR A 71 19.39 -14.71 -3.41
N GLU A 72 18.17 -15.25 -3.49
CA GLU A 72 17.75 -16.37 -2.64
C GLU A 72 18.61 -17.62 -2.86
N SER A 73 18.85 -17.99 -4.13
CA SER A 73 19.66 -19.17 -4.48
C SER A 73 21.11 -19.07 -3.99
N ALA A 74 21.67 -17.87 -3.92
CA ALA A 74 23.01 -17.58 -3.40
C ALA A 74 23.07 -17.49 -1.85
N GLY A 75 21.99 -17.90 -1.15
CA GLY A 75 21.93 -17.92 0.31
C GLY A 75 21.34 -16.67 0.94
N GLY A 76 20.61 -15.87 0.15
CA GLY A 76 19.87 -14.72 0.63
C GLY A 76 18.71 -15.05 1.54
N GLU A 77 18.26 -14.04 2.27
CA GLU A 77 17.08 -14.16 3.10
C GLU A 77 15.84 -14.42 2.23
N SER A 78 15.32 -15.64 2.29
CA SER A 78 14.18 -16.10 1.48
C SER A 78 12.94 -15.24 1.66
N VAL A 79 12.59 -14.89 2.91
CA VAL A 79 11.42 -14.05 3.22
C VAL A 79 11.48 -12.71 2.50
N ARG A 80 12.64 -12.05 2.59
CA ARG A 80 12.91 -10.77 1.92
C ARG A 80 12.84 -10.91 0.40
N ALA A 81 13.47 -11.93 -0.17
CA ALA A 81 13.46 -12.18 -1.61
C ALA A 81 12.03 -12.38 -2.11
N ASN A 82 11.27 -13.25 -1.46
CA ASN A 82 9.89 -13.59 -1.82
C ASN A 82 8.93 -12.41 -1.67
N LEU A 83 9.08 -11.58 -0.63
CA LEU A 83 8.30 -10.35 -0.50
C LEU A 83 8.58 -9.38 -1.66
N HIS A 84 9.83 -9.22 -2.07
CA HIS A 84 10.15 -8.37 -3.23
C HIS A 84 9.72 -8.99 -4.56
N ILE A 85 9.75 -10.31 -4.70
CA ILE A 85 9.20 -11.02 -5.86
C ILE A 85 7.69 -10.78 -5.95
N ALA A 86 6.95 -10.92 -4.85
CA ALA A 86 5.52 -10.63 -4.81
C ALA A 86 5.21 -9.19 -5.24
N LYS A 87 5.95 -8.20 -4.70
CA LYS A 87 5.83 -6.79 -5.11
C LYS A 87 6.04 -6.58 -6.61
N CYS A 88 7.04 -7.23 -7.19
CA CYS A 88 7.29 -7.15 -8.62
C CYS A 88 6.16 -7.80 -9.42
N LEU A 89 5.73 -9.00 -9.03
CA LEU A 89 4.62 -9.71 -9.67
C LEU A 89 3.34 -8.86 -9.68
N ARG A 90 2.98 -8.23 -8.55
CA ARG A 90 1.85 -7.30 -8.50
C ARG A 90 2.03 -6.13 -9.46
N ALA A 91 3.20 -5.50 -9.46
CA ALA A 91 3.49 -4.36 -10.33
C ALA A 91 3.41 -4.69 -11.83
N THR A 92 3.63 -5.95 -12.21
CA THR A 92 3.54 -6.45 -13.58
C THR A 92 2.19 -7.11 -13.90
N GLY A 93 1.21 -7.06 -12.98
CA GLY A 93 -0.12 -7.66 -13.15
C GLY A 93 -0.21 -9.17 -12.89
N GLY A 94 0.87 -9.82 -12.45
CA GLY A 94 0.89 -11.23 -12.02
C GLY A 94 0.28 -11.43 -10.63
N LEU A 95 -0.99 -11.05 -10.47
CA LEU A 95 -1.68 -11.01 -9.17
C LEU A 95 -1.81 -12.41 -8.56
N VAL A 96 -2.14 -13.43 -9.36
CA VAL A 96 -2.29 -14.82 -8.89
C VAL A 96 -0.97 -15.36 -8.33
N GLU A 97 0.13 -15.16 -9.05
CA GLU A 97 1.46 -15.57 -8.61
C GLU A 97 1.91 -14.78 -7.38
N SER A 98 1.62 -13.47 -7.34
CA SER A 98 1.90 -12.65 -6.16
C SER A 98 1.17 -13.17 -4.94
N LEU A 99 -0.12 -13.52 -5.06
CA LEU A 99 -0.91 -14.05 -3.95
C LEU A 99 -0.36 -15.39 -3.48
N LYS A 100 0.01 -16.30 -4.39
CA LYS A 100 0.63 -17.59 -4.03
C LYS A 100 1.92 -17.41 -3.23
N VAL A 101 2.78 -16.46 -3.62
CA VAL A 101 4.03 -16.18 -2.90
C VAL A 101 3.73 -15.62 -1.50
N LEU A 102 2.82 -14.65 -1.39
CA LEU A 102 2.46 -14.03 -0.11
C LEU A 102 1.74 -15.00 0.82
N GLU A 103 0.85 -15.83 0.29
CA GLU A 103 0.22 -16.92 1.01
C GLU A 103 1.25 -17.88 1.58
N SER A 104 2.21 -18.32 0.76
CA SER A 104 3.30 -19.19 1.24
C SER A 104 4.06 -18.53 2.40
N LEU A 105 4.33 -17.22 2.35
CA LEU A 105 4.99 -16.53 3.46
C LEU A 105 4.15 -16.56 4.73
N VAL A 106 2.86 -16.23 4.64
CA VAL A 106 1.94 -16.24 5.79
C VAL A 106 1.81 -17.65 6.40
N LEU A 107 1.73 -18.69 5.57
CA LEU A 107 1.62 -20.08 6.03
C LEU A 107 2.88 -20.61 6.72
N HIS A 108 4.05 -19.99 6.47
CA HIS A 108 5.30 -20.32 7.15
C HIS A 108 5.58 -19.40 8.34
N ASP A 109 4.51 -18.89 8.99
CA ASP A 109 4.57 -18.07 10.21
C ASP A 109 5.29 -16.72 10.02
N HIS A 110 5.37 -16.23 8.78
CA HIS A 110 5.87 -14.88 8.51
C HIS A 110 4.71 -13.89 8.53
N HIS A 111 4.35 -13.45 9.73
CA HIS A 111 3.28 -12.47 9.99
C HIS A 111 3.78 -11.02 10.06
N GLY A 112 4.86 -10.71 9.33
CA GLY A 112 5.37 -9.35 9.25
C GLY A 112 4.31 -8.40 8.69
N GLU A 113 4.13 -7.23 9.30
CA GLU A 113 3.17 -6.22 8.85
C GLU A 113 3.32 -5.91 7.35
N GLU A 114 4.55 -5.91 6.85
CA GLU A 114 4.85 -5.66 5.43
C GLU A 114 4.29 -6.74 4.49
N ILE A 115 4.23 -8.00 4.93
CA ILE A 115 3.67 -9.13 4.14
C ILE A 115 2.16 -8.96 4.04
N TRP A 116 1.49 -8.69 5.16
CA TRP A 116 0.05 -8.44 5.19
C TRP A 116 -0.35 -7.19 4.42
N GLU A 117 0.44 -6.12 4.50
CA GLU A 117 0.20 -4.92 3.70
C GLU A 117 0.34 -5.21 2.21
N GLU A 118 1.34 -5.99 1.79
CA GLU A 118 1.47 -6.36 0.39
C GLU A 118 0.35 -7.30 -0.05
N LEU A 119 -0.06 -8.25 0.79
CA LEU A 119 -1.21 -9.12 0.54
C LEU A 119 -2.48 -8.28 0.34
N GLN A 120 -2.74 -7.30 1.21
CA GLN A 120 -3.88 -6.38 1.08
C GLN A 120 -3.82 -5.57 -0.22
N ARG A 121 -2.64 -5.06 -0.61
CA ARG A 121 -2.47 -4.34 -1.88
C ARG A 121 -2.74 -5.25 -3.09
N THR A 122 -2.28 -6.50 -3.06
CA THR A 122 -2.53 -7.47 -4.13
C THR A 122 -4.00 -7.86 -4.19
N ILE A 123 -4.64 -8.10 -3.04
CA ILE A 123 -6.08 -8.38 -2.94
C ILE A 123 -6.90 -7.20 -3.44
N SER A 124 -6.48 -5.97 -3.13
CA SER A 124 -7.20 -4.76 -3.57
C SER A 124 -7.14 -4.53 -5.08
N ALA A 125 -6.19 -5.18 -5.76
CA ALA A 125 -6.03 -5.13 -7.21
C ALA A 125 -6.74 -6.29 -7.93
N THR A 126 -7.39 -7.21 -7.22
CA THR A 126 -8.14 -8.33 -7.79
C THR A 126 -9.62 -8.27 -7.42
N ASP A 127 -10.46 -8.61 -8.39
CA ASP A 127 -11.92 -8.74 -8.21
C ASP A 127 -12.37 -10.23 -8.29
N ASP A 128 -11.42 -11.17 -8.36
CA ASP A 128 -11.69 -12.61 -8.40
C ASP A 128 -12.07 -13.14 -7.00
N ALA A 129 -13.37 -13.18 -6.72
CA ALA A 129 -13.91 -13.70 -5.47
C ALA A 129 -13.58 -15.19 -5.23
N ALA A 130 -13.47 -16.00 -6.28
CA ALA A 130 -13.18 -17.44 -6.15
C ALA A 130 -11.71 -17.67 -5.73
N LEU A 131 -10.80 -16.88 -6.28
CA LEU A 131 -9.40 -16.88 -5.86
C LEU A 131 -9.24 -16.48 -4.39
N LEU A 132 -9.95 -15.43 -3.97
CA LEU A 132 -9.92 -14.95 -2.59
C LEU A 132 -10.58 -15.92 -1.61
N GLU A 133 -11.68 -16.57 -2.02
CA GLU A 133 -12.28 -17.66 -1.25
C GLU A 133 -11.30 -18.80 -1.03
N GLY A 134 -10.64 -19.27 -2.09
CA GLY A 134 -9.63 -20.33 -1.96
C GLY A 134 -8.50 -19.94 -1.00
N LEU A 135 -8.07 -18.67 -1.03
CA LEU A 135 -7.07 -18.14 -0.10
C LEU A 135 -7.61 -18.12 1.34
N CYS A 136 -8.84 -17.63 1.56
CA CYS A 136 -9.49 -17.65 2.89
C CYS A 136 -9.52 -19.04 3.49
N THR A 137 -10.00 -20.03 2.71
CA THR A 137 -10.13 -21.41 3.17
C THR A 137 -8.79 -21.97 3.63
N ARG A 138 -7.72 -21.76 2.86
CA ARG A 138 -6.38 -22.28 3.22
C ARG A 138 -5.80 -21.58 4.44
N LEU A 139 -6.02 -20.27 4.61
CA LEU A 139 -5.61 -19.53 5.81
C LEU A 139 -6.41 -19.94 7.07
N GLU A 140 -7.70 -20.25 6.92
CA GLU A 140 -8.55 -20.79 7.99
C GLU A 140 -8.11 -22.20 8.41
N GLU A 141 -7.86 -23.10 7.45
CA GLU A 141 -7.36 -24.45 7.70
C GLU A 141 -6.01 -24.43 8.42
N ALA A 142 -5.15 -23.47 8.07
CA ALA A 142 -3.88 -23.22 8.74
C ALA A 142 -4.01 -22.50 10.10
N LYS A 143 -5.23 -22.13 10.51
CA LYS A 143 -5.53 -21.44 11.77
C LYS A 143 -4.75 -20.14 11.95
N VAL A 144 -4.60 -19.36 10.86
CA VAL A 144 -3.93 -18.06 10.90
C VAL A 144 -4.76 -17.08 11.74
N ALA A 145 -4.23 -16.72 12.90
CA ALA A 145 -4.86 -15.78 13.82
C ALA A 145 -4.23 -14.39 13.67
N ASP A 146 -4.62 -13.66 12.61
CA ASP A 146 -4.14 -12.30 12.34
C ASP A 146 -5.30 -11.34 12.04
N PRO A 147 -5.33 -10.13 12.60
CA PRO A 147 -6.32 -9.10 12.27
C PRO A 147 -6.41 -8.74 10.79
N ALA A 148 -5.30 -8.81 10.06
CA ALA A 148 -5.26 -8.64 8.62
C ALA A 148 -6.16 -9.63 7.89
N PHE A 149 -6.33 -10.82 8.46
CA PHE A 149 -7.16 -11.86 7.88
C PHE A 149 -8.66 -11.53 7.97
N GLU A 150 -9.11 -10.79 8.99
CA GLU A 150 -10.51 -10.31 9.04
C GLU A 150 -10.80 -9.29 7.94
N MET A 151 -9.84 -8.42 7.58
CA MET A 151 -10.02 -7.47 6.48
C MET A 151 -10.10 -8.16 5.11
N LEU A 152 -9.32 -9.23 4.94
CA LEU A 152 -9.37 -10.05 3.74
C LEU A 152 -10.76 -10.68 3.59
N ARG A 153 -11.30 -11.25 4.67
CA ARG A 153 -12.64 -11.83 4.66
C ARG A 153 -13.74 -10.78 4.47
N LEU A 154 -13.60 -9.61 5.08
CA LEU A 154 -14.51 -8.48 4.84
C LEU A 154 -14.55 -8.12 3.35
N ARG A 155 -13.39 -8.06 2.69
CA ARG A 155 -13.32 -7.74 1.26
C ARG A 155 -13.93 -8.84 0.39
N LEU A 156 -13.77 -10.11 0.76
CA LEU A 156 -14.46 -11.21 0.09
C LEU A 156 -15.98 -11.09 0.22
N ASP A 157 -16.49 -10.75 1.41
CA ASP A 157 -17.92 -10.56 1.64
C ASP A 157 -18.47 -9.40 0.79
N ILE A 158 -17.71 -8.30 0.66
CA ILE A 158 -18.04 -7.16 -0.22
C ILE A 158 -18.07 -7.59 -1.69
N LEU A 159 -17.06 -8.33 -2.17
CA LEU A 159 -17.00 -8.78 -3.56
C LEU A 159 -18.13 -9.75 -3.93
N ARG A 160 -18.70 -10.43 -2.94
CA ARG A 160 -19.86 -11.30 -3.09
C ARG A 160 -21.20 -10.57 -3.00
N ASP A 161 -21.17 -9.27 -2.72
CA ASP A 161 -22.37 -8.47 -2.41
C ASP A 161 -23.17 -9.05 -1.22
N ASP A 162 -22.49 -9.71 -0.27
CA ASP A 162 -23.12 -10.30 0.91
C ASP A 162 -23.13 -9.29 2.07
N THR A 163 -24.05 -8.34 1.97
CA THR A 163 -24.25 -7.27 2.98
C THR A 163 -24.54 -7.82 4.39
N VAL A 164 -25.14 -9.00 4.49
CA VAL A 164 -25.42 -9.67 5.77
C VAL A 164 -24.12 -10.17 6.39
N ALA A 165 -23.26 -10.83 5.62
CA ALA A 165 -21.94 -11.27 6.06
C ALA A 165 -21.05 -10.09 6.46
N VAL A 166 -21.03 -9.02 5.66
CA VAL A 166 -20.34 -7.76 5.97
C VAL A 166 -20.80 -7.22 7.33
N THR A 167 -22.11 -7.08 7.53
CA THR A 167 -22.68 -6.52 8.77
C THR A 167 -22.32 -7.39 9.98
N LYS A 168 -22.44 -8.71 9.84
CA LYS A 168 -22.08 -9.66 10.90
C LYS A 168 -20.60 -9.56 11.24
N ARG A 169 -19.72 -9.48 10.24
CA ARG A 169 -18.27 -9.39 10.43
C ARG A 169 -17.87 -8.09 11.11
N ILE A 170 -18.39 -6.96 10.66
CA ILE A 170 -18.12 -5.65 11.28
C ILE A 170 -18.59 -5.64 12.73
N THR A 171 -19.80 -6.14 12.99
CA THR A 171 -20.32 -6.27 14.36
C THR A 171 -19.40 -7.15 15.21
N SER A 172 -18.92 -8.28 14.66
CA SER A 172 -18.00 -9.17 15.36
C SER A 172 -16.64 -8.51 15.64
N ILE A 173 -16.09 -7.77 14.68
CA ILE A 173 -14.82 -7.04 14.83
C ILE A 173 -14.96 -5.96 15.91
N LEU A 174 -16.06 -5.20 15.89
CA LEU A 174 -16.30 -4.11 16.84
C LEU A 174 -16.59 -4.64 18.25
N THR A 175 -17.50 -5.62 18.39
CA THR A 175 -17.86 -6.18 19.70
C THR A 175 -16.75 -7.03 20.30
N GLY A 176 -15.98 -7.78 19.48
CA GLY A 176 -14.79 -8.50 19.93
C GLY A 176 -13.69 -7.54 20.45
N ALA A 177 -13.54 -6.37 19.82
CA ALA A 177 -12.60 -5.34 20.27
C ALA A 177 -13.03 -4.62 21.56
N GLU A 178 -14.33 -4.46 21.79
CA GLU A 178 -14.87 -3.80 22.98
C GLU A 178 -14.97 -4.73 24.20
N SER A 179 -15.30 -6.01 23.97
CA SER A 179 -15.44 -7.00 25.04
C SER A 179 -14.12 -7.63 25.47
N GLY A 180 -13.08 -7.58 24.63
CA GLY A 180 -11.83 -8.33 24.86
C GLY A 180 -12.01 -9.84 24.85
N VAL A 181 -13.19 -10.35 24.45
CA VAL A 181 -13.54 -11.77 24.42
C VAL A 181 -13.77 -12.18 22.96
N MET A 182 -12.68 -12.50 22.28
CA MET A 182 -12.69 -13.56 21.28
C MET A 182 -12.07 -14.80 21.94
N GLU A 183 -12.14 -15.97 21.29
CA GLU A 183 -11.65 -17.26 21.80
C GLU A 183 -10.34 -17.16 22.63
N PRO A 184 -10.17 -18.03 23.66
CA PRO A 184 -9.06 -17.91 24.60
C PRO A 184 -7.70 -17.91 23.90
N GLY A 185 -7.08 -16.73 23.80
CA GLY A 185 -5.75 -16.55 23.21
C GLY A 185 -5.50 -15.25 22.44
N VAL A 186 -6.53 -14.51 22.01
CA VAL A 186 -6.33 -13.29 21.20
C VAL A 186 -7.17 -12.12 21.73
N HIS A 187 -6.57 -11.30 22.59
CA HIS A 187 -7.10 -9.97 22.91
C HIS A 187 -6.79 -9.03 21.75
N PHE A 188 -7.75 -8.80 20.85
CA PHE A 188 -7.56 -7.86 19.76
C PHE A 188 -8.36 -6.57 19.98
N VAL A 189 -7.70 -5.55 20.52
CA VAL A 189 -8.23 -4.18 20.48
C VAL A 189 -7.92 -3.59 19.11
N LEU A 190 -8.95 -3.28 18.34
CA LEU A 190 -8.82 -2.69 17.01
C LEU A 190 -8.19 -1.29 17.12
N SER A 191 -6.93 -1.15 16.72
CA SER A 191 -6.22 0.13 16.78
C SER A 191 -6.84 1.17 15.84
N PRO A 192 -6.61 2.49 16.07
CA PRO A 192 -7.07 3.54 15.16
C PRO A 192 -6.66 3.32 13.71
N LYS A 193 -5.42 2.85 13.48
CA LYS A 193 -4.90 2.51 12.14
C LYS A 193 -5.77 1.45 11.46
N TRP A 194 -6.21 0.42 12.20
CA TRP A 194 -7.03 -0.65 11.66
C TRP A 194 -8.47 -0.21 11.39
N ARG A 195 -9.06 0.63 12.25
CA ARG A 195 -10.37 1.24 12.01
C ARG A 195 -10.41 2.03 10.71
N LEU A 196 -9.39 2.87 10.49
CA LEU A 196 -9.27 3.65 9.25
C LEU A 196 -9.13 2.74 8.01
N LYS A 197 -8.34 1.66 8.10
CA LYS A 197 -8.21 0.69 6.98
C LYS A 197 -9.52 -0.02 6.67
N ILE A 198 -10.27 -0.46 7.68
CA ILE A 198 -11.57 -1.11 7.49
C ILE A 198 -12.57 -0.14 6.84
N ALA A 199 -12.62 1.10 7.34
CA ALA A 199 -13.51 2.12 6.78
C ALA A 199 -13.18 2.46 5.32
N ASP A 200 -11.89 2.53 4.95
CA ASP A 200 -11.47 2.69 3.56
C ASP A 200 -11.94 1.53 2.67
N ILE A 201 -11.83 0.28 3.14
CA ILE A 201 -12.36 -0.90 2.44
C ILE A 201 -13.88 -0.80 2.23
N LEU A 202 -14.61 -0.34 3.25
CA LEU A 202 -16.06 -0.19 3.18
C LEU A 202 -16.49 0.92 2.23
N ILE A 203 -15.79 2.05 2.22
CA ILE A 203 -16.02 3.14 1.27
C ILE A 203 -15.79 2.68 -0.17
N VAL A 204 -14.72 1.92 -0.43
CA VAL A 204 -14.45 1.33 -1.74
C VAL A 204 -15.53 0.30 -2.13
N GLY A 205 -16.09 -0.40 -1.15
CA GLY A 205 -17.19 -1.35 -1.31
C GLY A 205 -18.59 -0.75 -1.33
N ASP A 206 -18.73 0.58 -1.45
CA ASP A 206 -20.01 1.30 -1.44
C ASP A 206 -20.89 1.05 -0.19
N LEU A 207 -20.24 0.95 0.97
CA LEU A 207 -20.87 0.73 2.28
C LEU A 207 -20.57 1.89 3.26
N PRO A 208 -20.94 3.15 2.91
CA PRO A 208 -20.59 4.33 3.69
C PRO A 208 -21.19 4.34 5.11
N VAL A 209 -22.38 3.77 5.31
CA VAL A 209 -23.00 3.67 6.66
C VAL A 209 -22.11 2.87 7.61
N HIS A 210 -21.64 1.71 7.17
CA HIS A 210 -20.76 0.87 7.98
C HIS A 210 -19.39 1.52 8.19
N ALA A 211 -18.89 2.26 7.20
CA ALA A 211 -17.64 3.03 7.36
C ALA A 211 -17.76 4.06 8.49
N LEU A 212 -18.86 4.83 8.53
CA LEU A 212 -19.16 5.79 9.60
C LEU A 212 -19.21 5.12 10.98
N MET A 213 -19.85 3.94 11.09
CA MET A 213 -19.89 3.18 12.35
C MET A 213 -18.49 2.84 12.86
N VAL A 214 -17.57 2.46 11.97
CA VAL A 214 -16.21 2.03 12.33
C VAL A 214 -15.33 3.21 12.78
N ILE A 215 -15.46 4.37 12.14
CA ILE A 215 -14.63 5.56 12.42
C ILE A 215 -15.20 6.47 13.51
N LYS A 216 -16.48 6.33 13.88
CA LYS A 216 -17.13 7.17 14.91
C LYS A 216 -16.35 7.29 16.23
N PRO A 217 -15.70 6.23 16.76
CA PRO A 217 -14.94 6.32 18.02
C PRO A 217 -13.54 6.95 17.88
N LEU A 218 -13.10 7.29 16.66
CA LEU A 218 -11.79 7.88 16.42
C LEU A 218 -11.80 9.38 16.74
N ASP A 219 -10.61 9.89 17.07
CA ASP A 219 -10.38 11.31 17.29
C ASP A 219 -10.80 12.14 16.07
N SER A 220 -11.64 13.16 16.31
CA SER A 220 -12.13 14.07 15.29
C SER A 220 -11.04 14.90 14.64
N GLU A 221 -9.87 15.03 15.27
CA GLU A 221 -8.72 15.74 14.72
C GLU A 221 -7.80 14.89 13.82
N ASP A 222 -8.06 13.58 13.61
CA ASP A 222 -7.27 12.77 12.65
C ASP A 222 -7.72 13.09 11.20
N PRO A 223 -6.86 13.68 10.34
CA PRO A 223 -7.27 14.06 8.99
C PRO A 223 -7.74 12.88 8.13
N ARG A 224 -7.25 11.66 8.43
CA ARG A 224 -7.68 10.44 7.72
C ARG A 224 -9.11 10.06 8.10
N ARG A 225 -9.51 10.28 9.35
CA ARG A 225 -10.90 10.10 9.79
C ARG A 225 -11.77 11.14 9.07
N THR A 226 -11.38 12.42 9.14
CA THR A 226 -12.10 13.53 8.49
C THR A 226 -12.33 13.27 7.01
N LYS A 227 -11.29 12.88 6.27
CA LYS A 227 -11.39 12.49 4.86
C LYS A 227 -12.44 11.39 4.63
N LEU A 228 -12.42 10.33 5.44
CA LEU A 228 -13.34 9.21 5.29
C LEU A 228 -14.78 9.60 5.63
N GLU A 229 -14.99 10.45 6.64
CA GLU A 229 -16.30 10.94 7.05
C GLU A 229 -16.92 11.86 5.98
N ILE A 230 -16.17 12.82 5.43
CA ILE A 230 -16.60 13.64 4.27
C ILE A 230 -16.98 12.72 3.10
N THR A 231 -16.12 11.75 2.81
CA THR A 231 -16.36 10.82 1.69
C THR A 231 -17.62 9.98 1.91
N ALA A 232 -17.88 9.53 3.14
CA ALA A 232 -19.05 8.72 3.48
C ALA A 232 -20.35 9.53 3.35
N HIS A 233 -20.41 10.73 3.92
CA HIS A 233 -21.58 11.61 3.83
C HIS A 233 -21.86 12.01 2.38
N ARG A 234 -20.82 12.30 1.59
CA ARG A 234 -20.96 12.54 0.14
C ARG A 234 -21.58 11.34 -0.59
N LEU A 235 -21.12 10.12 -0.31
CA LEU A 235 -21.67 8.90 -0.93
C LEU A 235 -23.13 8.61 -0.51
N LEU A 236 -23.52 9.04 0.70
CA LEU A 236 -24.89 8.95 1.19
C LEU A 236 -25.83 10.04 0.61
N GLY A 237 -25.28 11.03 -0.11
CA GLY A 237 -26.02 12.21 -0.54
C GLY A 237 -26.32 13.19 0.59
N GLU A 238 -25.68 13.03 1.75
CA GLU A 238 -25.81 13.89 2.93
C GLU A 238 -24.86 15.09 2.79
N HIS A 239 -25.04 15.88 1.72
CA HIS A 239 -24.13 16.95 1.35
C HIS A 239 -24.00 18.02 2.44
N ASP A 240 -25.12 18.42 3.06
CA ASP A 240 -25.14 19.41 4.15
C ASP A 240 -24.21 19.00 5.32
N MET A 241 -24.21 17.71 5.70
CA MET A 241 -23.36 17.18 6.76
C MET A 241 -21.88 17.18 6.35
N ALA A 242 -21.60 16.87 5.08
CA ALA A 242 -20.25 16.87 4.54
C ALA A 242 -19.69 18.30 4.44
N GLU A 243 -20.52 19.29 4.06
CA GLU A 243 -20.15 20.71 4.01
C GLU A 243 -19.88 21.27 5.40
N GLU A 244 -20.74 21.00 6.39
CA GLU A 244 -20.51 21.42 7.78
C GLU A 244 -19.16 20.89 8.31
N LEU A 245 -18.81 19.66 7.95
CA LEU A 245 -17.54 19.05 8.34
C LEU A 245 -16.33 19.71 7.63
N VAL A 246 -16.48 20.06 6.35
CA VAL A 246 -15.50 20.82 5.58
C VAL A 246 -15.27 22.21 6.18
N GLU A 247 -16.34 22.91 6.58
CA GLU A 247 -16.23 24.25 7.16
C GLU A 247 -15.63 24.26 8.57
N SER A 248 -15.95 23.24 9.38
CA SER A 248 -15.54 23.16 10.78
C SER A 248 -14.15 22.55 10.99
N THR A 249 -13.61 21.80 10.02
CA THR A 249 -12.29 21.17 10.18
C THR A 249 -11.14 22.13 9.94
N SER A 250 -10.21 22.17 10.90
CA SER A 250 -8.95 22.89 10.74
C SER A 250 -8.03 22.26 9.70
N ASP A 251 -8.31 21.03 9.25
CA ASP A 251 -7.48 20.30 8.28
C ASP A 251 -7.49 20.90 6.88
N ILE A 252 -8.56 21.61 6.52
CA ILE A 252 -8.62 22.35 5.26
C ILE A 252 -7.72 23.59 5.33
N GLN A 253 -7.70 24.26 6.49
CA GLN A 253 -6.78 25.37 6.74
C GLN A 253 -5.33 24.89 6.84
N SER A 254 -5.11 23.73 7.49
CA SER A 254 -3.82 23.05 7.55
C SER A 254 -3.42 22.46 6.19
N GLY A 255 -4.38 22.42 5.24
CA GLY A 255 -4.35 21.88 3.89
C GLY A 255 -3.79 20.48 3.83
N ASP A 256 -4.36 19.58 4.64
CA ASP A 256 -4.16 18.15 4.50
C ASP A 256 -4.61 17.70 3.10
N HIS A 257 -3.71 16.99 2.41
CA HIS A 257 -3.94 16.56 1.04
C HIS A 257 -5.17 15.65 0.90
N GLY A 258 -5.38 14.73 1.86
CA GLY A 258 -6.48 13.79 1.81
C GLY A 258 -7.82 14.48 2.00
N VAL A 259 -7.91 15.40 2.96
CA VAL A 259 -9.12 16.17 3.26
C VAL A 259 -9.47 17.11 2.11
N LEU A 260 -8.49 17.85 1.56
CA LEU A 260 -8.71 18.74 0.41
C LEU A 260 -9.25 17.99 -0.81
N LEU A 261 -8.72 16.80 -1.12
CA LEU A 261 -9.25 15.99 -2.22
C LEU A 261 -10.70 15.50 -1.98
N ALA A 262 -11.06 15.21 -0.73
CA ALA A 262 -12.44 14.85 -0.38
C ALA A 262 -13.37 16.06 -0.53
N ALA A 263 -12.94 17.23 -0.07
CA ALA A 263 -13.67 18.49 -0.21
C ALA A 263 -13.89 18.86 -1.69
N ILE A 264 -12.83 18.83 -2.52
CA ILE A 264 -12.93 19.10 -3.97
C ILE A 264 -14.01 18.23 -4.63
N ARG A 265 -14.07 16.93 -4.29
CA ARG A 265 -15.08 16.02 -4.84
C ARG A 265 -16.49 16.34 -4.36
N LEU A 266 -16.64 16.72 -3.08
CA LEU A 266 -17.92 17.13 -2.53
C LEU A 266 -18.48 18.35 -3.27
N VAL A 267 -17.72 19.43 -3.34
CA VAL A 267 -18.19 20.68 -3.97
C VAL A 267 -18.39 20.52 -5.48
N TRP A 268 -17.62 19.63 -6.13
CA TRP A 268 -17.88 19.23 -7.50
C TRP A 268 -19.25 18.56 -7.67
N ASP A 269 -19.60 17.61 -6.80
CA ASP A 269 -20.88 16.89 -6.85
C ASP A 269 -22.08 17.83 -6.58
N ILE A 270 -21.89 18.84 -5.73
CA ILE A 270 -22.89 19.88 -5.43
C ILE A 270 -23.02 20.91 -6.56
N GLY A 271 -21.96 21.08 -7.35
CA GLY A 271 -21.90 22.03 -8.47
C GLY A 271 -21.34 23.42 -8.10
N ASP A 272 -20.69 23.56 -6.94
CA ASP A 272 -20.02 24.80 -6.54
C ASP A 272 -18.61 24.88 -7.14
N MET A 273 -18.54 25.40 -8.36
CA MET A 273 -17.29 25.51 -9.11
C MET A 273 -16.33 26.56 -8.52
N GLU A 274 -16.84 27.56 -7.80
CA GLU A 274 -15.99 28.56 -7.13
C GLU A 274 -15.20 27.89 -6.01
N ALA A 275 -15.88 27.11 -5.16
CA ALA A 275 -15.24 26.32 -4.12
C ALA A 275 -14.30 25.24 -4.68
N VAL A 276 -14.63 24.62 -5.82
CA VAL A 276 -13.72 23.67 -6.51
C VAL A 276 -12.38 24.36 -6.84
N ILE A 277 -12.43 25.56 -7.41
CA ILE A 277 -11.22 26.32 -7.77
C ILE A 277 -10.45 26.69 -6.50
N GLU A 278 -11.12 27.17 -5.45
CA GLU A 278 -10.49 27.54 -4.18
C GLU A 278 -9.71 26.38 -3.56
N PHE A 279 -10.35 25.21 -3.40
CA PHE A 279 -9.69 24.05 -2.83
C PHE A 279 -8.59 23.48 -3.73
N CYS A 280 -8.75 23.53 -5.06
CA CYS A 280 -7.70 23.15 -5.99
C CYS A 280 -6.48 24.08 -5.87
N ASP A 281 -6.68 25.39 -5.79
CA ASP A 281 -5.60 26.37 -5.63
C ASP A 281 -4.89 26.18 -4.28
N ALA A 282 -5.64 25.93 -3.21
CA ALA A 282 -5.09 25.60 -1.90
C ALA A 282 -4.19 24.34 -1.96
N LEU A 283 -4.63 23.29 -2.64
CA LEU A 283 -3.87 22.04 -2.78
C LEU A 283 -2.63 22.21 -3.68
N LEU A 284 -2.78 22.85 -4.84
CA LEU A 284 -1.71 23.06 -5.81
C LEU A 284 -0.62 24.02 -5.27
N SER A 285 -0.97 24.94 -4.37
CA SER A 285 0.03 25.77 -3.68
C SER A 285 1.05 24.94 -2.87
N LYS A 286 0.64 23.76 -2.39
CA LYS A 286 1.47 22.84 -1.60
C LYS A 286 2.06 21.71 -2.44
N ILE A 287 1.28 21.21 -3.41
CA ILE A 287 1.66 20.10 -4.29
C ILE A 287 1.39 20.54 -5.74
N PRO A 288 2.31 21.30 -6.36
CA PRO A 288 2.08 21.88 -7.70
C PRO A 288 1.84 20.85 -8.81
N GLU A 289 2.31 19.61 -8.63
CA GLU A 289 2.18 18.52 -9.60
C GLU A 289 1.01 17.57 -9.28
N GLU A 290 0.08 17.94 -8.39
CA GLU A 290 -1.06 17.07 -8.03
C GLU A 290 -2.03 16.96 -9.24
N PRO A 291 -2.16 15.76 -9.85
CA PRO A 291 -2.84 15.61 -11.13
C PRO A 291 -4.37 15.68 -11.02
N ILE A 292 -4.95 15.31 -9.88
CA ILE A 292 -6.40 15.28 -9.67
C ILE A 292 -6.92 16.71 -9.56
N ALA A 293 -6.34 17.51 -8.66
CA ALA A 293 -6.65 18.92 -8.47
C ALA A 293 -6.43 19.71 -9.76
N SER A 294 -5.32 19.48 -10.46
CA SER A 294 -5.05 20.12 -11.76
C SER A 294 -6.19 19.85 -12.76
N ARG A 295 -6.72 18.61 -12.79
CA ARG A 295 -7.81 18.25 -13.69
C ARG A 295 -9.14 18.90 -13.28
N PHE A 296 -9.51 18.84 -12.01
CA PHE A 296 -10.74 19.49 -11.52
C PHE A 296 -10.73 20.99 -11.79
N ARG A 297 -9.62 21.65 -11.47
CA ARG A 297 -9.41 23.09 -11.68
C ARG A 297 -9.50 23.53 -13.15
N LEU A 298 -9.17 22.64 -14.10
CA LEU A 298 -9.29 22.93 -15.53
C LEU A 298 -10.71 22.73 -16.05
N GLN A 299 -11.55 21.99 -15.32
CA GLN A 299 -12.91 21.64 -15.72
C GLN A 299 -13.98 22.49 -15.04
N ALA A 300 -13.65 23.11 -13.89
CA ALA A 300 -14.43 24.15 -13.23
C ALA A 300 -14.30 25.49 -13.95
#